data_AF-A0A948AIF2-F1
#
_entry.id   AF-A0A948AIF2-F1
#
_cell.length_a   1.000
_cell.length_b   1.000
_cell.length_c   1.000
_cell.angle_alpha   90.00
_cell.angle_beta   90.00
_cell.angle_gamma   90.00
#
_symmetry.space_group_name_H-M   'P 1'
#
loop_
_entity.id
_entity.type
_entity.pdbx_description
1 polymer ?
#
loop_
_entity_poly.entity_id
_entity_poly.type
_entity_poly.pdbx_seq_one_letter_code
_entity_poly.pdbx_strand_id
1 'polypeptide(L)' 'DDEPPEFFGRFQRLLEVVSTEPGDRERARERFRFFKGRGYELATHDLAEKS' A
#
# COMPACT_ATOMS: atom_id res chain seq x y z
N ASP A 1 -2.97 -14.56 0.56
CA ASP A 1 -3.90 -13.66 1.26
C ASP A 1 -3.37 -12.25 1.01
N ASP A 2 -4.12 -11.45 0.25
CA ASP A 2 -3.69 -10.13 -0.24
C ASP A 2 -4.43 -8.98 0.47
N GLU A 3 -5.23 -9.28 1.50
CA GLU A 3 -5.94 -8.30 2.31
C GLU A 3 -5.10 -7.82 3.50
N PRO A 4 -5.21 -6.54 3.88
CA PRO A 4 -4.49 -6.03 5.05
C PRO A 4 -5.01 -6.69 6.34
N PRO A 5 -4.14 -6.96 7.34
CA PRO A 5 -4.55 -7.60 8.58
C PRO A 5 -5.63 -6.80 9.30
N GLU A 6 -6.69 -7.43 9.82
CA GLU A 6 -7.85 -6.73 10.40
C GLU A 6 -7.51 -5.66 11.47
N PHE A 7 -6.38 -5.82 12.16
CA PHE A 7 -5.90 -4.90 13.19
C PHE A 7 -5.01 -3.75 12.68
N PHE A 8 -4.84 -3.58 11.35
CA PHE A 8 -3.97 -2.55 10.78
C PHE A 8 -4.35 -1.13 11.21
N GLY A 9 -5.64 -0.88 11.48
CA GLY A 9 -6.14 0.42 11.93
C GLY A 9 -5.71 0.82 13.35
N ARG A 10 -5.04 -0.06 14.10
CA ARG A 10 -4.52 0.24 15.45
C ARG A 10 -3.21 1.03 15.41
N PHE A 11 -2.55 1.10 14.26
CA PHE A 11 -1.28 1.79 14.10
C PHE A 11 -1.47 3.20 13.56
N GLN A 12 -0.59 4.11 13.98
CA GLN A 12 -0.57 5.48 13.45
C GLN A 12 -0.10 5.54 11.98
N ARG A 13 0.74 4.58 11.56
CA ARG A 13 1.31 4.51 10.21
C ARG A 13 1.33 3.07 9.72
N LEU A 14 1.04 2.89 8.44
CA LEU A 14 1.17 1.64 7.71
C LEU A 14 2.13 1.89 6.54
N LEU A 15 3.12 1.01 6.38
CA LEU A 15 3.97 0.99 5.19
C LEU A 15 3.70 -0.29 4.42
N GLU A 16 3.55 -0.17 3.11
CA GLU A 16 3.44 -1.29 2.20
C GLU A 16 4.61 -1.23 1.22
N VAL A 17 5.30 -2.36 1.03
CA VAL A 17 6.36 -2.50 0.03
C VAL A 17 5.73 -3.07 -1.24
N VAL A 18 5.90 -2.36 -2.35
CA VAL A 18 5.43 -2.78 -3.66
C VAL A 18 6.63 -3.15 -4.49
N SER A 19 6.69 -4.38 -4.98
CA SER A 19 7.78 -4.83 -5.84
C SER A 19 7.62 -4.31 -7.27
N THR A 20 8.62 -4.58 -8.11
CA THR A 20 8.59 -4.27 -9.54
C THR A 20 7.83 -5.31 -10.37
N GLU A 21 7.43 -6.43 -9.76
CA GLU A 21 6.71 -7.51 -10.43
C GLU A 21 5.31 -7.04 -10.87
N PRO A 22 4.89 -7.26 -12.14
CA PRO A 22 3.63 -6.72 -12.64
C PRO A 22 2.38 -7.12 -11.84
N GLY A 23 2.28 -8.40 -11.44
CA GLY A 23 1.11 -8.88 -10.69
C GLY A 23 1.05 -8.27 -9.29
N ASP A 24 2.21 -8.13 -8.64
CA ASP A 24 2.30 -7.45 -7.36
C ASP A 24 1.91 -5.97 -7.43
N ARG A 25 2.29 -5.27 -8.51
CA ARG A 25 1.88 -3.89 -8.75
C ARG A 25 0.38 -3.74 -8.93
N GLU A 26 -0.28 -4.71 -9.57
CA GLU A 26 -1.74 -4.70 -9.73
C GLU A 26 -2.46 -4.87 -8.39
N ARG A 27 -2.02 -5.85 -7.58
CA ARG A 27 -2.57 -6.09 -6.23
C ARG A 27 -2.33 -4.90 -5.29
N ALA A 28 -1.16 -4.29 -5.35
CA ALA A 28 -0.87 -3.06 -4.60
C ALA A 28 -1.79 -1.89 -4.99
N ARG A 29 -2.15 -1.77 -6.28
CA ARG A 29 -3.11 -0.74 -6.72
C ARG A 29 -4.51 -0.98 -6.15
N GLU A 30 -4.92 -2.24 -5.96
CA GLU A 30 -6.19 -2.57 -5.30
C GLU A 30 -6.18 -2.15 -3.84
N ARG A 31 -5.13 -2.50 -3.09
CA ARG A 31 -4.97 -2.08 -1.69
C ARG A 31 -4.89 -0.57 -1.55
N PHE A 32 -4.17 0.11 -2.43
CA PHE A 32 -4.13 1.58 -2.47
C PHE A 32 -5.52 2.19 -2.63
N ARG A 33 -6.37 1.64 -3.53
CA ARG A 33 -7.76 2.08 -3.69
C ARG A 33 -8.60 1.79 -2.42
N PHE A 34 -8.40 0.63 -1.81
CA PHE A 34 -9.07 0.24 -0.56
C PHE A 34 -8.78 1.24 0.57
N PHE A 35 -7.51 1.66 0.74
CA PHE A 35 -7.14 2.64 1.76
C PHE A 35 -7.67 4.04 1.42
N LYS A 36 -7.55 4.45 0.15
CA LYS A 36 -8.08 5.74 -0.31
C LYS A 36 -9.58 5.86 -0.08
N GLY A 37 -10.33 4.81 -0.40
CA GLY A 37 -11.79 4.77 -0.24
C GLY A 37 -12.27 4.90 1.22
N ARG A 38 -11.40 4.63 2.19
CA ARG A 38 -11.68 4.79 3.63
C ARG A 38 -11.18 6.13 4.21
N GLY A 39 -10.62 7.00 3.38
CA GLY A 39 -10.17 8.33 3.80
C GLY A 39 -8.81 8.35 4.50
N TYR A 40 -8.00 7.30 4.38
CA TYR A 40 -6.62 7.34 4.87
C TYR A 40 -5.78 8.30 4.05
N GLU A 41 -4.88 9.03 4.72
CA GLU A 41 -3.84 9.81 4.07
C GLU A 41 -2.81 8.86 3.44
N LEU A 42 -2.57 9.02 2.14
CA LEU A 42 -1.68 8.15 1.37
C LEU A 42 -0.49 8.93 0.83
N ALA A 43 0.71 8.40 1.08
CA ALA A 43 1.95 8.88 0.50
C ALA A 43 2.61 7.74 -0.29
N THR A 44 3.11 8.06 -1.49
CA THR A 44 3.91 7.13 -2.30
C THR A 44 5.36 7.58 -2.29
N HIS A 45 6.27 6.63 -2.08
CA HIS A 45 7.70 6.87 -2.16
C HIS A 45 8.28 5.99 -3.26
N ASP A 46 8.74 6.60 -4.35
CA ASP A 46 9.52 5.88 -5.35
C ASP A 46 10.96 5.77 -4.86
N LEU A 47 11.42 4.54 -4.63
CA LEU A 47 12.78 4.26 -4.18
C LEU A 47 13.77 4.17 -5.35
N ALA A 48 13.29 4.02 -6.59
CA ALA A 48 14.14 4.02 -7.79
C ALA A 48 14.66 5.44 -8.10
N GLU A 49 13.91 6.49 -7.74
CA GLU A 49 14.32 7.89 -7.94
C GLU A 49 15.43 8.36 -6.97
N LYS A 50 15.72 7.58 -5.93
CA LYS A 50 16.71 7.92 -4.88
C LYS A 50 18.08 7.25 -5.09
N SER A 51 18.30 6.59 -6.23
CA SER A 51 19.50 5.82 -6.55
C SER A 51 20.28 6.43 -7.71
#